data_AF-A0A3B8XBM2-F1
#
_entry.id   AF-A0A3B8XBM2-F1
#
_cell.length_a   1.000
_cell.length_b   1.000
_cell.length_c   1.000
_cell.angle_alpha   90.00
_cell.angle_beta   90.00
_cell.angle_gamma   90.00
#
_symmetry.space_group_name_H-M   'P 1'
#
loop_
_entity.id
_entity.type
_entity.pdbx_description
1 polymer ?
#
loop_
_entity_poly.entity_id
_entity_poly.type
_entity_poly.pdbx_seq_one_letter_code
_entity_poly.pdbx_strand_id
1 'polypeptide(L)'
;SLLKLIDTTSGKYTHDIPMPPSVPNSSGALFTWPDGTLQNRIGFWKGNVAYVVHTDSFTNDLSALGVSQAVTEYANAPSQTEVPPGAGRVVNDWLRNIGIAVGIVVVALAIVTTITIVLVTRRRRPATFLVGGPTMSPDGAYWWDGQRWRDASVEAPASAPRSPDGAHWWDGRTWRPLPAARPLG
;
A
#
# COMPACT_ATOMS: atom_id res chain seq x y z
N SER A 1 14.38 -31.95 25.98
CA SER A 1 15.63 -31.17 26.09
C SER A 1 15.81 -30.37 24.82
N LEU A 2 15.62 -29.05 24.88
CA LEU A 2 15.67 -28.11 23.75
C LEU A 2 17.03 -28.06 23.04
N LEU A 3 18.07 -28.66 23.62
CA LEU A 3 19.40 -28.82 23.03
C LEU A 3 19.49 -29.87 21.91
N LYS A 4 18.50 -30.76 21.79
CA LYS A 4 18.48 -31.80 20.74
C LYS A 4 17.83 -31.35 19.42
N LEU A 5 17.41 -30.09 19.31
CA LEU A 5 16.67 -29.58 18.15
C LEU A 5 17.43 -28.48 17.39
N ILE A 6 18.75 -28.58 17.32
CA ILE A 6 19.58 -27.88 16.33
C ILE A 6 20.42 -28.94 15.65
N ASP A 7 19.77 -29.80 14.87
CA ASP A 7 20.43 -30.43 13.73
C ASP A 7 19.90 -29.75 12.49
N THR A 8 20.56 -28.66 12.12
CA THR A 8 20.41 -28.05 10.80
C THR A 8 21.72 -27.31 10.53
N THR A 9 22.59 -28.06 9.83
CA THR A 9 23.57 -27.62 8.84
C THR A 9 25.03 -27.30 9.20
N SER A 10 25.55 -27.41 10.44
CA SER A 10 26.98 -27.03 10.60
C SER A 10 27.88 -27.55 11.75
N GLY A 11 27.41 -28.23 12.81
CA GLY A 11 28.31 -28.83 13.83
C GLY A 11 27.74 -30.10 14.47
N LYS A 12 28.59 -31.11 14.72
CA LYS A 12 28.19 -32.40 15.31
C LYS A 12 28.24 -32.34 16.83
N TYR A 13 27.14 -32.65 17.50
CA TYR A 13 27.13 -32.82 18.96
C TYR A 13 28.07 -33.95 19.40
N THR A 14 28.87 -33.69 20.44
CA THR A 14 29.82 -34.66 21.00
C THR A 14 29.35 -35.17 22.35
N HIS A 15 29.27 -34.31 23.38
CA HIS A 15 28.75 -34.66 24.70
C HIS A 15 28.31 -33.42 25.50
N ASP A 16 27.58 -33.67 26.59
CA ASP A 16 27.17 -32.64 27.55
C ASP A 16 28.39 -32.19 28.38
N ILE A 17 28.47 -30.90 28.67
CA ILE A 17 29.47 -30.33 29.57
C ILE A 17 28.85 -30.25 30.98
N PRO A 18 29.42 -30.94 31.99
CA PRO A 18 28.90 -30.89 33.35
C PRO A 18 28.94 -29.46 33.91
N MET A 19 27.79 -28.96 34.36
CA MET A 19 27.68 -27.62 34.93
C MET A 19 27.75 -27.65 36.46
N PRO A 20 28.51 -26.74 37.09
CA PRO A 20 28.60 -26.66 38.54
C PRO A 20 27.30 -26.11 39.16
N PRO A 21 26.95 -26.50 40.39
CA PRO A 21 25.77 -25.98 41.09
C PRO A 21 25.77 -24.45 41.29
N SER A 22 26.93 -23.80 41.20
CA SER A 22 27.08 -22.34 41.30
C SER A 22 26.46 -21.56 40.14
N VAL A 23 26.16 -22.22 39.03
CA VAL A 23 25.45 -21.64 37.88
C VAL A 23 24.15 -22.42 37.68
N PRO A 24 23.10 -22.17 38.49
CA PRO A 24 21.83 -22.87 38.37
C PRO A 24 21.13 -22.55 37.05
N ASN A 25 20.20 -23.41 36.63
CA ASN A 25 19.45 -23.27 35.37
C ASN A 25 20.37 -23.11 34.14
N SER A 26 21.43 -23.92 34.10
CA SER A 26 22.42 -23.90 33.05
C SER A 26 22.54 -25.24 32.32
N SER A 27 23.14 -25.19 31.15
CA SER A 27 23.42 -26.35 30.32
C SER A 27 24.61 -26.05 29.43
N GLY A 28 25.47 -27.04 29.21
CA GLY A 28 26.59 -26.93 28.29
C GLY A 28 26.69 -28.14 27.38
N ALA A 29 27.20 -27.93 26.17
CA ALA A 29 27.47 -28.99 25.22
C ALA A 29 28.72 -28.66 24.39
N LEU A 30 29.49 -29.71 24.07
CA LEU A 30 30.61 -29.68 23.14
C LEU A 30 30.13 -30.15 21.76
N PHE A 31 30.56 -29.42 20.73
CA PHE A 31 30.31 -29.72 19.31
C PHE A 31 31.64 -29.81 18.56
N THR A 32 31.67 -30.62 17.50
CA THR A 32 32.78 -30.69 16.55
C THR A 32 32.31 -30.30 15.16
N TRP A 33 32.95 -29.31 14.56
CA TRP A 33 32.62 -28.78 13.24
C TRP A 33 33.34 -29.57 12.13
N PRO A 34 32.85 -29.52 10.87
CA PRO A 34 33.47 -30.23 9.74
C PRO A 34 34.94 -29.86 9.49
N ASP A 35 35.36 -28.66 9.87
CA ASP A 35 36.74 -28.18 9.77
C ASP A 35 37.66 -28.63 10.93
N GLY A 36 37.13 -29.45 11.85
CA GLY A 36 37.83 -29.94 13.03
C GLY A 36 37.75 -29.02 14.25
N THR A 37 37.07 -27.86 14.14
CA THR A 37 36.89 -26.96 15.27
C THR A 37 36.06 -27.60 16.37
N LEU A 38 36.55 -27.52 17.61
CA LEU A 38 35.83 -27.87 18.81
C LEU A 38 35.14 -26.63 19.36
N GLN A 39 33.82 -26.70 19.53
CA GLN A 39 33.00 -25.59 20.00
C GLN A 39 32.29 -25.96 21.31
N ASN A 40 32.56 -25.19 22.35
CA ASN A 40 31.88 -25.26 23.63
C ASN A 40 30.79 -24.21 23.69
N ARG A 41 29.55 -24.62 23.96
CA ARG A 41 28.43 -23.71 24.13
C ARG A 41 27.76 -23.96 25.47
N ILE A 42 27.82 -22.96 26.35
CA ILE A 42 27.28 -23.01 27.71
C ILE A 42 26.25 -21.90 27.85
N GLY A 43 24.99 -22.27 28.06
CA GLY A 43 23.90 -21.34 28.29
C GLY A 43 23.40 -21.37 29.72
N PHE A 44 23.04 -20.22 30.28
CA PHE A 44 22.41 -20.12 31.60
C PHE A 44 21.40 -18.99 31.67
N TRP A 45 20.46 -19.09 32.62
CA TRP A 45 19.44 -18.07 32.87
C TRP A 45 19.69 -17.35 34.20
N LYS A 46 19.58 -16.02 34.18
CA LYS A 46 19.56 -15.19 35.39
C LYS A 46 18.36 -14.24 35.34
N GLY A 47 17.35 -14.51 36.17
CA GLY A 47 16.07 -13.81 36.13
C GLY A 47 15.39 -13.95 34.76
N ASN A 48 15.17 -12.84 34.05
CA ASN A 48 14.54 -12.84 32.72
C ASN A 48 15.55 -12.78 31.54
N VAL A 49 16.85 -12.89 31.81
CA VAL A 49 17.91 -12.78 30.81
C VAL A 49 18.63 -14.12 30.63
N ALA A 50 18.90 -14.50 29.38
CA ALA A 50 19.74 -15.63 29.02
C ALA A 50 21.13 -15.15 28.62
N TYR A 51 22.14 -15.89 29.05
CA TYR A 51 23.54 -15.67 28.70
C TYR A 51 24.08 -16.93 28.04
N VAL A 52 25.03 -16.76 27.12
CA VAL A 52 25.70 -17.86 26.44
C VAL A 52 27.19 -17.56 26.38
N VAL A 53 27.99 -18.44 26.98
CA VAL A 53 29.44 -18.49 26.80
C VAL A 53 29.74 -19.45 25.66
N HIS A 54 30.54 -18.97 24.72
CA HIS A 54 30.93 -19.71 23.54
C HIS A 54 32.45 -19.71 23.40
N THR A 55 33.04 -20.87 23.09
CA THR A 55 34.49 -20.97 22.86
C THR A 55 34.78 -21.95 21.74
N ASP A 56 35.47 -21.49 20.71
CA ASP A 56 35.96 -22.32 19.61
C ASP A 56 37.48 -22.55 19.74
N SER A 57 37.93 -23.76 19.38
CA SER A 57 39.36 -24.11 19.31
C SER A 57 39.62 -25.13 18.22
N PHE A 58 40.72 -24.95 17.48
CA PHE A 58 41.19 -25.91 16.49
C PHE A 58 42.08 -27.00 17.10
N THR A 59 42.50 -26.85 18.36
CA THR A 59 43.61 -27.65 18.92
C THR A 59 43.22 -28.48 20.12
N ASN A 60 42.29 -28.01 20.95
CA ASN A 60 42.00 -28.63 22.24
C ASN A 60 40.58 -28.32 22.71
N ASP A 61 40.04 -29.21 23.54
CA ASP A 61 38.79 -28.93 24.25
C ASP A 61 39.01 -27.85 25.31
N LEU A 62 38.28 -26.75 25.20
CA LEU A 62 38.27 -25.61 26.12
C LEU A 62 37.03 -25.60 27.04
N SER A 63 36.36 -26.72 27.24
CA SER A 63 35.14 -26.84 28.05
C SER A 63 35.33 -26.31 29.47
N ALA A 64 36.46 -26.63 30.12
CA ALA A 64 36.79 -26.14 31.46
C ALA A 64 36.95 -24.60 31.50
N LEU A 65 37.54 -23.99 30.46
CA LEU A 65 37.64 -22.55 30.34
C LEU A 65 36.25 -21.92 30.20
N GLY A 66 35.42 -22.48 29.32
CA GLY A 66 34.04 -22.03 29.13
C GLY A 66 33.22 -22.10 30.41
N VAL A 67 33.37 -23.15 31.22
CA VAL A 67 32.71 -23.28 32.53
C VAL A 67 33.19 -22.20 33.50
N SER A 68 34.50 -21.96 33.59
CA SER A 68 35.07 -20.91 34.46
C SER A 68 34.55 -19.51 34.08
N GLN A 69 34.46 -19.23 32.79
CA GLN A 69 33.87 -18.00 32.27
C GLN A 69 32.38 -17.90 32.61
N ALA A 70 31.61 -18.98 32.44
CA ALA A 70 30.19 -18.99 32.78
C ALA A 70 29.95 -18.75 34.29
N VAL A 71 30.80 -19.29 35.16
CA VAL A 71 30.75 -19.00 36.62
C VAL A 71 31.00 -17.51 36.88
N THR A 72 32.01 -16.95 36.23
CA THR A 72 32.38 -15.53 36.38
C THR A 72 31.28 -14.62 35.85
N GLU A 73 30.70 -14.93 34.70
CA GLU A 73 29.62 -14.17 34.09
C GLU A 73 28.34 -14.28 34.92
N TYR A 74 27.97 -15.47 35.39
CA TYR A 74 26.81 -15.64 36.27
C TYR A 74 26.93 -14.81 37.54
N ALA A 75 28.11 -14.74 38.16
CA ALA A 75 28.33 -13.94 39.36
C ALA A 75 28.07 -12.44 39.12
N ASN A 76 28.42 -11.92 37.95
CA ASN A 76 28.40 -10.48 37.65
C ASN A 76 27.20 -10.04 36.77
N ALA A 77 26.52 -10.96 36.10
CA ALA A 77 25.45 -10.66 35.17
C ALA A 77 24.25 -9.99 35.85
N PRO A 78 23.59 -9.01 35.22
CA PRO A 78 22.31 -8.52 35.71
C PRO A 78 21.24 -9.62 35.62
N SER A 79 20.28 -9.58 36.54
CA SER A 79 19.14 -10.52 36.53
C SER A 79 17.92 -9.98 35.76
N GLN A 80 18.01 -8.75 35.24
CA GLN A 80 16.91 -8.06 34.59
C GLN A 80 17.37 -7.30 33.35
N THR A 81 16.52 -7.25 32.33
CA THR A 81 16.72 -6.37 31.18
C THR A 81 16.69 -4.91 31.62
N GLU A 82 17.79 -4.18 31.44
CA GLU A 82 17.78 -2.73 31.55
C GLU A 82 17.11 -2.16 30.30
N VAL A 83 15.81 -1.83 30.42
CA VAL A 83 15.10 -1.13 29.35
C VAL A 83 15.38 0.36 29.51
N PRO A 84 16.05 1.02 28.55
CA PRO A 84 16.31 2.44 28.64
C PRO A 84 15.01 3.23 28.83
N PRO A 85 14.99 4.29 29.66
CA PRO A 85 13.82 5.15 29.80
C PRO A 85 13.36 5.63 28.42
N GLY A 86 12.12 5.31 28.04
CA GLY A 86 11.54 5.73 26.75
C GLY A 86 11.63 4.72 25.59
N ALA A 87 12.22 3.54 25.76
CA ALA A 87 12.25 2.51 24.70
C ALA A 87 10.84 2.15 24.18
N GLY A 88 9.84 2.10 25.07
CA GLY A 88 8.43 1.89 24.68
C GLY A 88 7.79 3.08 23.93
N ARG A 89 8.28 4.31 24.12
CA ARG A 89 7.78 5.48 23.38
C ARG A 89 8.19 5.45 21.92
N VAL A 90 9.44 5.07 21.62
CA VAL A 90 9.95 5.01 20.25
C VAL A 90 9.15 4.01 19.39
N VAL A 91 8.84 2.83 19.96
CA VAL A 91 8.02 1.80 19.28
C VAL A 91 6.60 2.30 19.05
N ASN A 92 5.98 2.94 20.05
CA ASN A 92 4.62 3.47 19.92
C ASN A 92 4.53 4.64 18.92
N ASP A 93 5.54 5.51 18.87
CA ASP A 93 5.60 6.62 17.91
C ASP A 93 5.79 6.11 16.48
N TRP A 94 6.61 5.08 16.27
CA TRP A 94 6.80 4.42 14.99
C TRP A 94 5.51 3.75 14.47
N LEU A 95 4.81 2.99 15.32
CA LEU A 95 3.52 2.37 14.97
C LEU A 95 2.44 3.43 14.68
N ARG A 96 2.37 4.51 15.47
CA ARG A 96 1.42 5.61 15.25
C ARG A 96 1.65 6.30 13.90
N ASN A 97 2.91 6.57 13.54
CA ASN A 97 3.26 7.21 12.28
C ASN A 97 2.94 6.32 11.06
N ILE A 98 3.15 5.01 11.17
CA ILE A 98 2.72 4.04 10.14
C ILE A 98 1.20 4.03 10.02
N GLY A 99 0.47 4.00 11.14
CA GLY A 99 -0.99 4.06 11.14
C GLY A 99 -1.54 5.31 10.43
N ILE A 100 -0.92 6.47 10.65
CA ILE A 100 -1.28 7.72 9.98
C ILE A 100 -0.95 7.65 8.47
N ALA A 101 0.24 7.17 8.09
CA ALA A 101 0.64 7.07 6.69
C ALA A 101 -0.26 6.13 5.88
N VAL A 102 -0.62 4.97 6.45
CA VAL A 102 -1.57 4.03 5.82
C VAL A 102 -2.95 4.66 5.67
N GLY A 103 -3.43 5.36 6.71
CA GLY A 103 -4.70 6.09 6.64
C GLY A 103 -4.75 7.13 5.52
N ILE A 104 -3.68 7.91 5.35
CA ILE A 104 -3.57 8.93 4.28
C ILE A 104 -3.62 8.30 2.89
N VAL A 105 -2.90 7.20 2.67
CA VAL A 105 -2.88 6.50 1.38
C VAL A 105 -4.26 5.95 1.01
N VAL A 106 -4.96 5.34 1.97
CA VAL A 106 -6.32 4.81 1.74
C VAL A 106 -7.30 5.94 1.38
N VAL A 107 -7.24 7.08 2.08
CA VAL A 107 -8.09 8.24 1.78
C VAL A 107 -7.76 8.84 0.41
N ALA A 108 -6.48 8.99 0.07
CA ALA A 108 -6.05 9.50 -1.23
C ALA A 108 -6.52 8.59 -2.38
N LEU A 109 -6.39 7.27 -2.24
CA LEU A 109 -6.87 6.31 -3.23
C LEU A 109 -8.40 6.35 -3.36
N ALA A 110 -9.13 6.49 -2.25
CA ALA A 110 -10.59 6.65 -2.29
C ALA A 110 -10.97 7.93 -3.05
N ILE A 111 -10.32 9.06 -2.77
CA ILE A 111 -10.55 10.34 -3.46
C ILE A 111 -10.24 10.20 -4.96
N VAL A 112 -9.11 9.62 -5.35
CA VAL A 112 -8.75 9.40 -6.76
C VAL A 112 -9.77 8.50 -7.45
N THR A 113 -10.23 7.45 -6.77
CA THR A 113 -11.26 6.54 -7.29
C THR A 113 -12.59 7.29 -7.50
N THR A 114 -13.02 8.09 -6.52
CA THR A 114 -14.23 8.92 -6.64
C THR A 114 -14.12 9.94 -7.78
N ILE A 115 -13.00 10.65 -7.89
CA ILE A 115 -12.75 11.60 -8.99
C ILE A 115 -12.80 10.90 -10.35
N THR A 116 -12.15 9.73 -10.46
CA THR A 116 -12.15 8.93 -11.70
C THR A 116 -13.57 8.50 -12.08
N ILE A 117 -14.37 8.02 -11.12
CA ILE A 117 -15.78 7.66 -11.35
C ILE A 117 -16.59 8.88 -11.81
N VAL A 118 -16.43 10.04 -11.16
CA VAL A 118 -17.14 11.28 -11.54
C VAL A 118 -16.74 11.76 -12.94
N LEU A 119 -15.46 11.72 -13.29
CA LEU A 119 -14.98 12.12 -14.62
C LEU A 119 -15.46 11.16 -15.72
N VAL A 120 -15.45 9.85 -15.46
CA VAL A 120 -15.94 8.84 -16.42
C VAL A 120 -17.46 8.92 -16.59
N THR A 121 -18.21 9.12 -15.50
CA THR A 121 -19.68 9.27 -15.58
C THR A 121 -20.09 10.59 -16.22
N ARG A 122 -19.33 11.68 -16.06
CA ARG A 122 -19.53 12.93 -16.81
C ARG A 122 -19.25 12.78 -18.31
N ARG A 123 -18.20 12.05 -18.69
CA ARG A 123 -17.87 11.79 -20.11
C ARG A 123 -18.89 10.90 -20.82
N ARG A 124 -19.63 10.07 -20.06
CA ARG A 124 -20.68 9.17 -20.58
C ARG A 124 -22.07 9.78 -20.59
N ARG A 125 -22.24 11.02 -20.15
CA ARG A 125 -23.40 11.78 -20.62
C ARG A 125 -23.08 12.11 -22.07
N PRO A 126 -23.74 11.51 -23.08
CA PRO A 126 -23.79 12.17 -24.37
C PRO A 126 -24.19 13.60 -24.03
N ALA A 127 -23.38 14.56 -24.45
CA ALA A 127 -23.90 15.90 -24.60
C ALA A 127 -25.11 15.72 -25.52
N THR A 128 -26.31 15.68 -24.94
CA THR A 128 -27.46 16.24 -25.61
C THR A 128 -27.02 17.67 -25.84
N PHE A 129 -26.42 17.90 -27.01
CA PHE A 129 -26.23 19.23 -27.52
C PHE A 129 -27.64 19.81 -27.54
N LEU A 130 -27.99 20.56 -26.51
CA LEU A 130 -29.03 21.57 -26.58
C LEU A 130 -28.51 22.66 -27.50
N VAL A 131 -28.36 22.35 -28.79
CA VAL A 131 -28.30 23.35 -29.84
C VAL A 131 -29.75 23.46 -30.29
N GLY A 132 -30.45 24.42 -29.69
CA GLY A 132 -31.87 24.70 -29.89
C GLY A 132 -32.18 24.95 -31.37
N GLY A 133 -32.53 23.87 -32.07
CA GLY A 133 -33.23 23.93 -33.34
C GLY A 133 -34.74 23.89 -33.11
N PRO A 134 -35.53 24.48 -34.02
CA PRO A 134 -36.98 24.35 -34.01
C PRO A 134 -37.39 22.88 -34.13
N THR A 135 -38.56 22.51 -33.61
CA THR A 135 -39.12 21.16 -33.84
C THR A 135 -39.52 21.02 -35.30
N MET A 136 -38.87 20.09 -36.01
CA MET A 136 -39.12 19.81 -37.43
C MET A 136 -40.10 18.64 -37.61
N SER A 137 -40.84 18.62 -38.73
CA SER A 137 -41.61 17.47 -39.18
C SER A 137 -40.68 16.30 -39.57
N PRO A 138 -41.18 15.04 -39.63
CA PRO A 138 -40.34 13.87 -39.92
C PRO A 138 -39.63 13.94 -41.28
N ASP A 139 -40.28 14.53 -42.28
CA ASP A 139 -39.77 14.81 -43.63
C ASP A 139 -38.89 16.07 -43.69
N GLY A 140 -38.85 16.86 -42.61
CA GLY A 140 -38.09 18.10 -42.52
C GLY A 140 -38.59 19.22 -43.43
N ALA A 141 -39.81 19.14 -43.94
CA ALA A 141 -40.41 20.19 -44.79
C ALA A 141 -41.02 21.33 -43.95
N TYR A 142 -41.42 21.06 -42.71
CA TYR A 142 -42.10 22.02 -41.85
C TYR A 142 -41.41 22.14 -40.49
N TRP A 143 -41.54 23.31 -39.87
CA TRP A 143 -41.14 23.57 -38.49
C TRP A 143 -42.34 24.02 -37.66
N TRP A 144 -42.32 23.72 -36.36
CA TRP A 144 -43.38 24.08 -35.43
C TRP A 144 -43.12 25.45 -34.80
N ASP A 145 -44.04 26.40 -34.99
CA ASP A 145 -43.92 27.75 -34.41
C ASP A 145 -44.48 27.88 -32.98
N GLY A 146 -44.99 26.79 -32.42
CA GLY A 146 -45.70 26.77 -31.14
C GLY A 146 -47.21 26.65 -31.29
N GLN A 147 -47.78 26.99 -32.46
CA GLN A 147 -49.21 26.96 -32.73
C GLN A 147 -49.59 26.22 -34.02
N ARG A 148 -48.75 26.27 -35.05
CA ARG A 148 -48.97 25.63 -36.35
C ARG A 148 -47.65 25.21 -37.01
N TRP A 149 -47.77 24.32 -37.99
CA TRP A 149 -46.67 23.96 -38.87
C TRP A 149 -46.45 25.06 -39.92
N ARG A 150 -45.18 25.46 -40.09
CA ARG A 150 -44.72 26.50 -41.01
C ARG A 150 -43.75 25.89 -42.01
N ASP A 151 -43.86 26.27 -43.28
CA ASP A 151 -42.99 25.76 -44.34
C ASP A 151 -41.56 26.28 -44.15
N ALA A 152 -40.61 25.36 -44.03
CA ALA A 152 -39.20 25.64 -43.79
C ALA A 152 -38.49 26.30 -44.99
N SER A 153 -39.07 26.20 -46.20
CA SER A 153 -38.55 26.85 -47.41
C SER A 153 -39.04 28.29 -47.59
N VAL A 154 -40.12 28.66 -46.90
CA VAL A 154 -40.75 29.98 -47.00
C VAL A 154 -40.35 30.89 -45.84
N GLU A 155 -40.20 30.32 -44.64
CA GLU A 155 -39.92 31.09 -43.44
C GLU A 155 -39.00 30.33 -42.50
N ALA A 156 -37.95 30.99 -42.02
CA ALA A 156 -37.03 30.41 -41.07
C ALA A 156 -37.34 30.91 -39.64
N PRO A 157 -37.24 30.05 -38.61
CA PRO A 157 -37.60 30.44 -37.25
C PRO A 157 -36.74 31.58 -36.73
N ALA A 158 -37.35 32.51 -36.00
CA ALA A 158 -36.63 33.63 -35.39
C ALA A 158 -35.62 33.17 -34.34
N SER A 159 -35.90 32.05 -33.67
CA SER A 159 -35.03 31.43 -32.68
C SER A 159 -33.93 30.54 -33.28
N ALA A 160 -33.95 30.27 -34.59
CA ALA A 160 -32.97 29.38 -35.20
C ALA A 160 -31.59 30.06 -35.30
N PRO A 161 -30.50 29.38 -34.93
CA PRO A 161 -29.15 29.88 -35.17
C PRO A 161 -28.92 30.21 -36.65
N ARG A 162 -28.28 31.35 -36.92
CA ARG A 162 -27.88 31.78 -38.26
C ARG A 162 -26.42 31.43 -38.51
N SER A 163 -26.07 31.14 -39.75
CA SER A 163 -24.67 31.00 -40.16
C SER A 163 -23.95 32.35 -40.06
N PRO A 164 -22.61 32.37 -39.92
CA PRO A 164 -21.84 33.62 -39.78
C PRO A 164 -21.97 34.58 -40.98
N ASP A 165 -22.23 34.04 -42.17
CA ASP A 165 -22.47 34.79 -43.41
C ASP A 165 -23.94 35.24 -43.58
N GLY A 166 -24.82 34.85 -42.66
CA GLY A 166 -26.25 35.17 -42.67
C GLY A 166 -27.06 34.46 -43.76
N ALA A 167 -26.44 33.63 -44.60
CA ALA A 167 -27.10 32.99 -45.74
C ALA A 167 -27.91 31.75 -45.37
N HIS A 168 -27.66 31.16 -44.21
CA HIS A 168 -28.25 29.89 -43.79
C HIS A 168 -28.78 29.92 -42.35
N TRP A 169 -29.67 28.99 -42.05
CA TRP A 169 -30.21 28.75 -40.71
C TRP A 169 -30.12 27.28 -40.33
N TRP A 170 -29.97 27.02 -39.03
CA TRP A 170 -29.82 25.68 -38.48
C TRP A 170 -31.17 25.07 -38.12
N ASP A 171 -31.53 23.95 -38.74
CA ASP A 171 -32.80 23.25 -38.49
C ASP A 171 -32.71 22.18 -37.38
N GLY A 172 -31.55 22.05 -36.73
CA GLY A 172 -31.27 20.99 -35.76
C GLY A 172 -30.52 19.80 -36.34
N ARG A 173 -30.44 19.66 -37.67
CA ARG A 173 -29.74 18.55 -38.37
C ARG A 173 -28.86 19.01 -39.52
N THR A 174 -29.29 20.01 -40.29
CA THR A 174 -28.60 20.54 -41.47
C THR A 174 -28.74 22.06 -41.57
N TRP A 175 -27.82 22.68 -42.32
CA TRP A 175 -27.90 24.09 -42.68
C TRP A 175 -28.82 24.28 -43.88
N ARG A 176 -29.84 25.13 -43.74
CA ARG A 176 -30.79 25.46 -44.81
C ARG A 176 -30.61 26.89 -45.30
N PRO A 177 -30.76 27.16 -46.59
CA PRO A 177 -30.73 28.53 -47.10
C PRO A 177 -31.82 29.35 -46.45
N LEU A 178 -31.50 30.60 -46.10
CA LEU A 178 -32.45 31.55 -45.56
C LEU A 178 -33.40 32.00 -46.69
N PRO A 179 -34.74 31.85 -46.53
CA PRO A 179 -35.68 32.31 -47.53
C PRO A 179 -35.53 33.82 -47.74
N ALA A 180 -35.45 34.26 -49.00
CA ALA A 180 -35.40 35.69 -49.32
C ALA A 180 -36.67 36.39 -48.82
N ALA A 181 -36.53 37.59 -48.23
CA ALA A 181 -37.67 38.39 -47.83
C ALA A 181 -38.57 38.65 -49.05
N ARG A 182 -39.84 38.26 -48.95
CA ARG A 182 -40.84 38.60 -49.97
C ARG A 182 -40.94 40.14 -50.05
N PRO A 183 -40.78 40.77 -51.23
CA PRO A 183 -41.05 42.20 -51.38
C PRO A 183 -42.50 42.48 -50.98
N LEU A 184 -42.73 43.51 -50.16
CA LEU A 184 -44.08 43.97 -49.83
C LEU A 184 -44.74 44.51 -51.10
N GLY A 185 -45.80 43.85 -51.55
CA GLY A 185 -46.76 44.35 -52.54
C GLY A 185 -48.11 44.53 -51.87
#